data_AF-A0A0T6B2W3-F1
#
_entry.id   AF-A0A0T6B2W3-F1
#
_cell.length_a   1.000
_cell.length_b   1.000
_cell.length_c   1.000
_cell.angle_alpha   90.00
_cell.angle_beta   90.00
_cell.angle_gamma   90.00
#
_symmetry.space_group_name_H-M   'P 1'
#
loop_
_entity.id
_entity.type
_entity.pdbx_description
1 polymer ?
#
loop_
_entity_poly.entity_id
_entity_poly.type
_entity_poly.pdbx_seq_one_letter_code
_entity_poly.pdbx_strand_id
1 'polypeptide(L)'
;MSSALEADNKARDVSFLDGYSAERWECVLHYMVGSQQQEGISADAVRILLHAGLMKRDEDDGSPVITRQGFQFLLLDRQAQVWHFLLQYLDTVEQRGLDLAECLTFLFQLSFSTLGKDYSTEGMSQGLLIFLQHLREFGLVYQRKRKAGRFYPTRLALNITCSQNKGVPVLEEDAPKGYIIVETNYRVYAYTDSNLQVALLGLFTELLYRFPNVVVGVITRESVRQALRGGITAEQIIGYLKQHIHSQMLTDDNKNPLPPTVLDQIKLWELERNRLIYS
;
A
#
# COMPACT_ATOMS: atom_id res chain seq x y z
N MET A 1 -9.22 1.58 30.92
CA MET A 1 -8.09 2.16 30.14
C MET A 1 -8.13 3.69 30.12
N SER A 2 -8.40 4.33 31.26
CA SER A 2 -8.21 5.79 31.40
C SER A 2 -7.70 6.10 32.80
N SER A 3 -6.49 5.67 33.11
CA SER A 3 -5.70 6.50 34.03
C SER A 3 -5.51 7.82 33.29
N ALA A 4 -5.96 8.92 33.89
CA ALA A 4 -5.69 10.24 33.34
C ALA A 4 -4.18 10.43 33.37
N LEU A 5 -3.55 10.24 32.21
CA LEU A 5 -2.13 10.48 32.04
C LEU A 5 -1.88 11.99 32.23
N GLU A 6 -0.82 12.35 32.93
CA GLU A 6 -0.38 13.74 33.04
C GLU A 6 -0.21 14.35 31.63
N ALA A 7 -0.49 15.64 31.45
CA ALA A 7 -0.42 16.27 30.13
C ALA A 7 0.94 16.00 29.44
N ASP A 8 0.92 15.46 28.21
CA ASP A 8 2.16 15.25 27.46
C ASP A 8 2.73 16.60 27.02
N ASN A 9 3.89 16.97 27.59
CA ASN A 9 4.66 18.14 27.18
C ASN A 9 5.07 18.13 25.70
N LYS A 10 4.97 16.99 25.00
CA LYS A 10 5.18 16.86 23.55
C LYS A 10 4.04 16.12 22.86
N ALA A 11 2.80 16.45 23.24
CA ALA A 11 1.60 15.99 22.57
C ALA A 11 1.72 16.16 21.05
N ARG A 12 1.16 15.21 20.30
CA ARG A 12 1.21 15.19 18.84
C ARG A 12 -0.16 15.47 18.29
N ASP A 13 -0.19 16.45 17.40
CA ASP A 13 -1.40 16.82 16.68
C ASP A 13 -1.80 15.74 15.70
N VAL A 14 -3.09 15.75 15.35
CA VAL A 14 -3.68 14.82 14.38
C VAL A 14 -2.95 14.88 13.04
N SER A 15 -2.58 16.07 12.57
CA SER A 15 -1.83 16.26 11.31
C SER A 15 -0.47 15.55 11.32
N PHE A 16 0.23 15.57 12.45
CA PHE A 16 1.49 14.84 12.60
C PHE A 16 1.29 13.33 12.55
N LEU A 17 0.24 12.81 13.21
CA LEU A 17 -0.08 11.38 13.20
C LEU A 17 -0.46 10.88 11.81
N ASP A 18 -1.19 11.69 11.05
CA ASP A 18 -1.55 11.40 9.66
C ASP A 18 -0.29 11.29 8.79
N GLY A 19 0.58 12.30 8.83
CA GLY A 19 1.86 12.29 8.09
C GLY A 19 2.76 11.12 8.48
N TYR A 20 2.88 10.82 9.78
CA TYR A 20 3.65 9.68 10.27
C TYR A 20 3.12 8.34 9.72
N SER A 21 1.80 8.16 9.76
CA SER A 21 1.17 6.91 9.29
C SER A 21 1.29 6.74 7.78
N ALA A 22 1.16 7.82 7.01
CA ALA A 22 1.32 7.83 5.57
C ALA A 22 2.76 7.50 5.17
N GLU A 23 3.76 8.19 5.75
CA GLU A 23 5.19 7.93 5.48
C GLU A 23 5.56 6.48 5.76
N ARG A 24 5.12 5.93 6.91
CA ARG A 24 5.38 4.53 7.29
C ARG A 24 4.77 3.53 6.32
N TRP A 25 3.53 3.77 5.90
CA TRP A 25 2.86 2.91 4.95
C TRP A 25 3.50 3.00 3.56
N GLU A 26 3.84 4.20 3.12
CA GLU A 26 4.55 4.43 1.85
C GLU A 26 5.91 3.72 1.81
N CYS A 27 6.66 3.66 2.90
CA CYS A 27 7.89 2.86 2.96
C CYS A 27 7.64 1.38 2.64
N VAL A 28 6.53 0.81 3.11
CA VAL A 28 6.15 -0.59 2.82
C VAL A 28 5.84 -0.76 1.33
N LEU A 29 5.05 0.15 0.77
CA LEU A 29 4.67 0.09 -0.65
C LEU A 29 5.87 0.33 -1.58
N HIS A 30 6.76 1.26 -1.23
CA HIS A 30 8.00 1.51 -1.96
C HIS A 30 8.93 0.30 -2.00
N TYR A 31 9.04 -0.41 -0.87
CA TYR A 31 9.78 -1.66 -0.82
C TYR A 31 9.20 -2.71 -1.77
N MET A 32 7.86 -2.82 -1.87
CA MET A 32 7.20 -3.76 -2.79
C MET A 32 7.50 -3.47 -4.26
N VAL A 33 7.65 -2.20 -4.63
CA VAL A 33 7.91 -1.77 -6.02
C VAL A 33 9.41 -1.79 -6.35
N GLY A 34 10.29 -2.04 -5.37
CA GLY A 34 11.73 -2.09 -5.57
C GLY A 34 12.37 -0.73 -5.82
N SER A 35 11.78 0.37 -5.33
CA SER A 35 12.40 1.68 -5.43
C SER A 35 13.68 1.75 -4.56
N GLN A 36 14.66 2.58 -4.97
CA GLN A 36 15.94 2.75 -4.26
C GLN A 36 15.80 3.35 -2.85
N GLN A 37 14.59 3.72 -2.42
CA GLN A 37 14.28 4.18 -1.06
C GLN A 37 14.00 3.00 -0.13
N GLN A 38 14.93 2.04 -0.05
CA GLN A 38 14.83 0.86 0.82
C GLN A 38 15.12 1.17 2.30
N GLU A 39 15.53 2.40 2.62
CA GLU A 39 15.91 2.79 3.97
C GLU A 39 14.68 2.98 4.87
N GLY A 40 14.42 2.00 5.75
CA GLY A 40 13.52 2.21 6.89
C GLY A 40 12.41 1.18 7.11
N ILE A 41 12.25 0.17 6.24
CA ILE A 41 11.28 -0.90 6.46
C ILE A 41 11.76 -1.86 7.56
N SER A 42 10.83 -2.31 8.42
CA SER A 42 11.16 -3.28 9.46
C SER A 42 11.28 -4.69 8.88
N ALA A 43 12.19 -5.50 9.46
CA ALA A 43 12.37 -6.90 9.06
C ALA A 43 11.06 -7.71 9.23
N ASP A 44 10.23 -7.32 10.20
CA ASP A 44 8.93 -7.93 10.42
C ASP A 44 7.94 -7.63 9.29
N ALA A 45 7.92 -6.40 8.79
CA ALA A 45 7.09 -6.04 7.64
C ALA A 45 7.49 -6.85 6.39
N VAL A 46 8.79 -6.97 6.12
CA VAL A 46 9.31 -7.78 5.00
C VAL A 46 8.90 -9.25 5.15
N ARG A 47 8.99 -9.82 6.36
CA ARG A 47 8.58 -11.20 6.62
C ARG A 47 7.09 -11.41 6.35
N ILE A 48 6.23 -10.44 6.68
CA ILE A 48 4.80 -10.53 6.40
C ILE A 48 4.53 -10.44 4.90
N LEU A 49 5.21 -9.56 4.17
CA LEU A 49 5.09 -9.47 2.71
C LEU A 49 5.45 -10.78 2.01
N LEU A 50 6.49 -11.47 2.48
CA LEU A 50 6.90 -12.78 1.97
C LEU A 50 5.90 -13.88 2.37
N HIS A 51 5.44 -13.89 3.62
CA HIS A 51 4.46 -14.88 4.12
C HIS A 51 3.11 -14.75 3.39
N ALA A 52 2.64 -13.53 3.19
CA ALA A 52 1.41 -13.21 2.47
C ALA A 52 1.50 -13.53 0.96
N GLY A 53 2.66 -13.95 0.46
CA GLY A 53 2.88 -14.17 -0.97
C GLY A 53 2.82 -12.90 -1.80
N LEU A 54 2.89 -11.71 -1.18
CA LEU A 54 2.91 -10.41 -1.87
C LEU A 54 4.25 -10.14 -2.54
N MET A 55 5.33 -10.68 -1.96
CA MET A 55 6.66 -10.68 -2.54
C MET A 55 7.23 -12.10 -2.53
N LYS A 56 8.12 -12.37 -3.47
CA LYS A 56 8.93 -13.58 -3.52
C LYS A 56 10.40 -13.21 -3.64
N ARG A 57 11.30 -14.12 -3.29
CA ARG A 57 12.71 -13.96 -3.62
C ARG A 57 12.94 -14.52 -5.01
N ASP A 58 13.65 -13.77 -5.84
CA ASP A 58 14.03 -14.23 -7.16
C ASP A 58 14.99 -15.42 -7.08
N GLU A 59 14.90 -16.33 -8.03
CA GLU A 59 15.70 -17.56 -8.03
C GLU A 59 17.16 -17.30 -8.41
N ASP A 60 17.41 -16.27 -9.23
CA ASP A 60 18.75 -15.95 -9.76
C ASP A 60 19.59 -15.12 -8.77
N ASP A 61 19.01 -14.07 -8.19
CA ASP A 61 19.73 -13.08 -7.36
C ASP A 61 19.24 -13.02 -5.90
N GLY A 62 18.18 -13.75 -5.55
CA GLY A 62 17.58 -13.70 -4.21
C GLY A 62 16.94 -12.35 -3.85
N SER A 63 16.90 -11.41 -4.80
CA SER A 63 16.31 -10.09 -4.64
C SER A 63 14.78 -10.19 -4.48
N PRO A 64 14.16 -9.31 -3.67
CA PRO A 64 12.72 -9.36 -3.43
C PRO A 64 11.97 -8.81 -4.66
N VAL A 65 11.16 -9.65 -5.29
CA VAL A 65 10.35 -9.33 -6.47
C VAL A 65 8.88 -9.40 -6.11
N ILE A 66 8.09 -8.44 -6.58
CA ILE A 66 6.65 -8.41 -6.40
C ILE A 66 5.99 -9.62 -7.09
N THR A 67 4.95 -10.18 -6.47
CA THR A 67 4.14 -11.24 -7.10
C THR A 67 2.90 -10.67 -7.76
N ARG A 68 2.14 -11.51 -8.47
CA ARG A 68 0.80 -11.18 -8.97
C ARG A 68 -0.13 -10.66 -7.87
N GLN A 69 -0.08 -11.29 -6.69
CA GLN A 69 -0.89 -10.92 -5.54
C GLN A 69 -0.38 -9.60 -4.93
N GLY A 70 0.94 -9.41 -4.88
CA GLY A 70 1.55 -8.14 -4.48
C GLY A 70 1.11 -6.97 -5.34
N PHE A 71 1.07 -7.15 -6.67
CA PHE A 71 0.57 -6.10 -7.55
C PHE A 71 -0.91 -5.84 -7.31
N GLN A 72 -1.74 -6.88 -7.19
CA GLN A 72 -3.17 -6.73 -6.86
C GLN A 72 -3.36 -5.95 -5.55
N PHE A 73 -2.54 -6.23 -4.56
CA PHE A 73 -2.54 -5.54 -3.27
C PHE A 73 -2.26 -4.04 -3.44
N LEU A 74 -1.30 -3.66 -4.28
CA LEU A 74 -1.00 -2.24 -4.55
C LEU A 74 -2.17 -1.49 -5.22
N LEU A 75 -3.10 -2.18 -5.88
CA LEU A 75 -4.29 -1.61 -6.49
C LEU A 75 -5.44 -1.36 -5.49
N LEU A 76 -5.37 -1.99 -4.32
CA LEU A 76 -6.39 -1.83 -3.29
C LEU A 76 -6.33 -0.42 -2.69
N ASP A 77 -7.44 0.05 -2.15
CA ASP A 77 -7.46 1.27 -1.34
C ASP A 77 -6.63 1.08 -0.06
N ARG A 78 -6.12 2.17 0.51
CA ARG A 78 -5.21 2.15 1.66
C ARG A 78 -5.79 1.35 2.84
N GLN A 79 -7.09 1.45 3.08
CA GLN A 79 -7.76 0.74 4.16
C GLN A 79 -7.77 -0.78 3.92
N ALA A 80 -8.15 -1.22 2.72
CA ALA A 80 -8.10 -2.62 2.32
C ALA A 80 -6.67 -3.20 2.33
N GLN A 81 -5.68 -2.42 1.91
CA GLN A 81 -4.27 -2.81 2.00
C GLN A 81 -3.85 -3.07 3.45
N VAL A 82 -4.11 -2.11 4.34
CA VAL A 82 -3.77 -2.22 5.77
C VAL A 82 -4.48 -3.41 6.41
N TRP A 83 -5.77 -3.62 6.10
CA TRP A 83 -6.53 -4.75 6.65
C TRP A 83 -5.99 -6.09 6.16
N HIS A 84 -5.75 -6.23 4.85
CA HIS A 84 -5.17 -7.45 4.29
C HIS A 84 -3.81 -7.76 4.93
N PHE A 85 -2.95 -6.76 5.06
CA PHE A 85 -1.64 -6.92 5.69
C PHE A 85 -1.75 -7.34 7.17
N LEU A 86 -2.71 -6.77 7.89
CA LEU A 86 -2.95 -7.09 9.30
C LEU A 86 -3.49 -8.51 9.49
N LEU A 87 -4.38 -8.99 8.62
CA LEU A 87 -4.83 -10.38 8.64
C LEU A 87 -3.66 -11.34 8.45
N GLN A 88 -2.79 -11.06 7.47
CA GLN A 88 -1.58 -11.85 7.23
C GLN A 88 -0.61 -11.80 8.41
N TYR A 89 -0.53 -10.67 9.11
CA TYR A 89 0.21 -10.59 10.36
C TYR A 89 -0.40 -11.48 11.44
N LEU A 90 -1.73 -11.43 11.64
CA LEU A 90 -2.46 -12.21 12.65
C LEU A 90 -2.29 -13.71 12.44
N ASP A 91 -2.25 -14.19 11.19
CA ASP A 91 -1.97 -15.59 10.87
C ASP A 91 -0.56 -16.04 11.34
N THR A 92 0.37 -15.10 11.53
CA THR A 92 1.74 -15.39 12.02
C THR A 92 1.90 -15.19 13.54
N VAL A 93 0.87 -14.75 14.25
CA VAL A 93 0.95 -14.38 15.69
C VAL A 93 1.23 -15.59 16.57
N GLU A 94 0.55 -16.71 16.32
CA GLU A 94 0.74 -17.95 17.10
C GLU A 94 2.16 -18.52 16.93
N GLN A 95 2.72 -18.44 15.72
CA GLN A 95 4.10 -18.88 15.44
C GLN A 95 5.15 -18.03 16.18
N ARG A 96 4.79 -16.79 16.55
CA ARG A 96 5.63 -15.88 17.32
C ARG A 96 5.45 -16.03 18.83
N GLY A 97 4.60 -16.96 19.29
CA GLY A 97 4.31 -17.19 20.71
C GLY A 97 3.45 -16.09 21.34
N LEU A 98 2.70 -15.35 20.53
CA LEU A 98 1.73 -14.34 20.98
C LEU A 98 0.33 -14.97 21.04
N ASP A 99 -0.50 -14.53 21.99
CA ASP A 99 -1.90 -14.97 22.06
C ASP A 99 -2.75 -14.20 21.04
N LEU A 100 -3.36 -14.94 20.11
CA LEU A 100 -4.24 -14.39 19.08
C LEU A 100 -5.47 -13.70 19.69
N ALA A 101 -6.06 -14.28 20.74
CA ALA A 101 -7.26 -13.72 21.37
C ALA A 101 -6.95 -12.37 22.04
N GLU A 102 -5.81 -12.28 22.73
CA GLU A 102 -5.31 -11.04 23.33
C GLU A 102 -5.03 -9.97 22.27
N CYS A 103 -4.36 -10.34 21.16
CA CYS A 103 -4.06 -9.43 20.05
C CYS A 103 -5.33 -8.89 19.38
N LEU A 104 -6.28 -9.76 19.05
CA LEU A 104 -7.56 -9.37 18.47
C LEU A 104 -8.36 -8.46 19.40
N THR A 105 -8.41 -8.79 20.69
CA THR A 105 -9.09 -7.96 21.70
C THR A 105 -8.48 -6.57 21.74
N PHE A 106 -7.15 -6.46 21.72
CA PHE A 106 -6.47 -5.17 21.68
C PHE A 106 -6.75 -4.39 20.38
N LEU A 107 -6.80 -5.07 19.24
CA LEU A 107 -7.11 -4.48 17.93
C LEU A 107 -8.53 -3.88 17.91
N PHE A 108 -9.51 -4.61 18.45
CA PHE A 108 -10.86 -4.10 18.60
C PHE A 108 -10.90 -2.91 19.57
N GLN A 109 -10.22 -2.97 20.72
CA GLN A 109 -10.13 -1.84 21.64
C GLN A 109 -9.52 -0.60 20.97
N LEU A 110 -8.49 -0.81 20.14
CA LEU A 110 -7.82 0.26 19.42
C LEU A 110 -8.76 0.93 18.41
N SER A 111 -9.64 0.18 17.76
CA SER A 111 -10.63 0.74 16.83
C SER A 111 -11.64 1.70 17.47
N PHE A 112 -11.88 1.57 18.79
CA PHE A 112 -12.76 2.47 19.55
C PHE A 112 -12.00 3.65 20.19
N SER A 113 -10.71 3.79 19.87
CA SER A 113 -9.91 4.89 20.41
C SER A 113 -10.21 6.22 19.71
N THR A 114 -9.89 7.33 20.37
CA THR A 114 -10.06 8.67 19.84
C THR A 114 -8.75 9.17 19.26
N LEU A 115 -8.78 9.62 18.00
CA LEU A 115 -7.63 10.17 17.31
C LEU A 115 -7.06 11.37 18.08
N GLY A 116 -5.72 11.45 18.19
CA GLY A 116 -5.02 12.54 18.89
C GLY A 116 -4.95 12.39 20.42
N LYS A 117 -5.57 11.36 21.00
CA LYS A 117 -5.49 11.07 22.43
C LYS A 117 -4.39 10.05 22.73
N ASP A 118 -3.65 10.24 23.83
CA ASP A 118 -2.71 9.25 24.34
C ASP A 118 -3.37 8.21 25.25
N TYR A 119 -2.83 7.00 25.19
CA TYR A 119 -3.26 5.85 25.97
C TYR A 119 -2.08 5.25 26.70
N SER A 120 -2.30 4.80 27.94
CA SER A 120 -1.26 4.19 28.76
C SER A 120 -0.97 2.76 28.31
N THR A 121 0.31 2.38 28.36
CA THR A 121 0.77 0.99 28.20
C THR A 121 0.92 0.25 29.53
N GLU A 122 0.62 0.92 30.65
CA GLU A 122 0.67 0.31 31.98
C GLU A 122 -0.36 -0.82 32.11
N GLY A 123 0.08 -1.96 32.62
CA GLY A 123 -0.77 -3.15 32.78
C GLY A 123 -0.91 -4.03 31.53
N MET A 124 -0.25 -3.69 30.41
CA MET A 124 -0.18 -4.58 29.25
C MET A 124 0.75 -5.77 29.52
N SER A 125 0.38 -6.94 29.00
CA SER A 125 1.23 -8.13 29.01
C SER A 125 2.49 -7.91 28.15
N GLN A 126 3.53 -8.72 28.37
CA GLN A 126 4.74 -8.65 27.52
C GLN A 126 4.41 -8.97 26.06
N GLY A 127 3.45 -9.86 25.80
CA GLY A 127 2.95 -10.16 24.46
C GLY A 127 2.32 -8.95 23.78
N LEU A 128 1.44 -8.24 24.50
CA LEU A 128 0.82 -7.01 23.99
C LEU A 128 1.84 -5.89 23.74
N LEU A 129 2.87 -5.77 24.58
CA LEU A 129 3.93 -4.78 24.35
C LEU A 129 4.73 -5.08 23.08
N ILE A 130 4.98 -6.36 22.77
CA ILE A 130 5.61 -6.79 21.51
C ILE A 130 4.68 -6.50 20.34
N PHE A 131 3.39 -6.87 20.45
CA PHE A 131 2.40 -6.57 19.42
C PHE A 131 2.28 -5.07 19.14
N LEU A 132 2.30 -4.23 20.17
CA LEU A 132 2.30 -2.78 20.06
C LEU A 132 3.53 -2.26 19.29
N GLN A 133 4.71 -2.88 19.45
CA GLN A 133 5.88 -2.52 18.65
C GLN A 133 5.67 -2.86 17.17
N HIS A 134 5.09 -4.01 16.84
CA HIS A 134 4.80 -4.34 15.45
C HIS A 134 3.77 -3.37 14.84
N LEU A 135 2.69 -3.05 15.57
CA LEU A 135 1.72 -2.04 15.14
C LEU A 135 2.37 -0.67 14.94
N ARG A 136 3.37 -0.32 15.75
CA ARG A 136 4.15 0.91 15.57
C ARG A 136 4.98 0.89 14.30
N GLU A 137 5.60 -0.24 13.97
CA GLU A 137 6.39 -0.41 12.74
C GLU A 137 5.52 -0.31 11.48
N PHE A 138 4.27 -0.78 11.54
CA PHE A 138 3.30 -0.67 10.44
C PHE A 138 2.66 0.72 10.33
N GLY A 139 2.97 1.65 11.24
CA GLY A 139 2.37 2.99 11.26
C GLY A 139 0.94 3.02 11.80
N LEU A 140 0.42 1.92 12.36
CA LEU A 140 -0.91 1.86 12.99
C LEU A 140 -0.93 2.61 14.33
N VAL A 141 0.19 2.58 15.04
CA VAL A 141 0.36 3.27 16.31
C VAL A 141 1.60 4.14 16.27
N TYR A 142 1.52 5.32 16.89
CA TYR A 142 2.69 6.13 17.15
C TYR A 142 3.13 5.98 18.61
N GLN A 143 4.42 5.72 18.78
CA GLN A 143 5.08 5.70 20.08
C GLN A 143 6.43 6.41 19.96
N ARG A 144 6.68 7.39 20.84
CA ARG A 144 7.90 8.20 20.79
C ARG A 144 9.17 7.40 21.06
N LYS A 145 9.10 6.41 21.97
CA LYS A 145 10.18 5.48 22.31
C LYS A 145 9.58 4.10 22.53
N ARG A 146 10.33 3.02 22.28
CA ARG A 146 9.87 1.62 22.51
C ARG A 146 9.31 1.39 23.92
N LYS A 147 9.94 2.00 24.93
CA LYS A 147 9.54 1.92 26.34
C LYS A 147 8.80 3.17 26.83
N ALA A 148 8.24 3.97 25.92
CA ALA A 148 7.38 5.07 26.35
C ALA A 148 6.11 4.46 26.95
N GLY A 149 5.74 4.85 28.17
CA GLY A 149 4.56 4.36 28.85
C GLY A 149 3.23 4.72 28.16
N ARG A 150 3.26 5.30 26.96
CA ARG A 150 2.14 5.90 26.26
C ARG A 150 2.22 5.68 24.75
N PHE A 151 1.07 5.56 24.10
CA PHE A 151 0.95 5.43 22.66
C PHE A 151 -0.23 6.24 22.10
N TYR A 152 -0.17 6.56 20.80
CA TYR A 152 -1.20 7.30 20.08
C TYR A 152 -1.71 6.44 18.91
N PRO A 153 -3.03 6.17 18.81
CA PRO A 153 -3.59 5.51 17.64
C PRO A 153 -3.55 6.46 16.44
N THR A 154 -3.23 5.92 15.27
CA THR A 154 -3.29 6.66 14.00
C THR A 154 -4.63 6.43 13.31
N ARG A 155 -4.93 7.23 12.29
CA ARG A 155 -6.18 7.07 11.51
C ARG A 155 -6.26 5.73 10.80
N LEU A 156 -5.13 5.18 10.33
CA LEU A 156 -5.10 3.85 9.73
C LEU A 156 -5.71 2.80 10.65
N ALA A 157 -5.38 2.89 11.94
CA ALA A 157 -5.78 1.89 12.91
C ALA A 157 -7.24 2.02 13.37
N LEU A 158 -7.77 3.25 13.37
CA LEU A 158 -9.20 3.50 13.63
C LEU A 158 -10.07 3.06 12.45
N ASN A 159 -9.56 3.16 11.23
CA ASN A 159 -10.29 2.80 10.02
C ASN A 159 -10.35 1.29 9.80
N ILE A 160 -9.52 0.47 10.46
CA ILE A 160 -9.47 -0.99 10.22
C ILE A 160 -10.85 -1.67 10.31
N THR A 161 -11.67 -1.34 11.30
CA THR A 161 -12.99 -1.97 11.53
C THR A 161 -14.15 -1.15 10.98
N CYS A 162 -13.89 0.05 10.47
CA CYS A 162 -14.93 0.93 9.94
C CYS A 162 -15.15 0.65 8.46
N SER A 163 -15.91 -0.41 8.12
CA SER A 163 -16.45 -0.57 6.77
C SER A 163 -17.33 0.63 6.42
N GLN A 164 -16.83 1.51 5.54
CA GLN A 164 -17.46 2.59 4.73
C GLN A 164 -18.75 3.34 5.20
N ASN A 165 -19.23 3.17 6.43
CA ASN A 165 -20.54 3.65 6.88
C ASN A 165 -20.48 4.67 8.02
N LYS A 166 -19.30 5.20 8.35
CA LYS A 166 -19.20 6.39 9.19
C LYS A 166 -18.50 7.44 8.36
N GLY A 167 -19.14 8.61 8.24
CA GLY A 167 -18.63 9.82 7.58
C GLY A 167 -17.42 10.42 8.30
N VAL A 168 -16.42 9.57 8.58
CA VAL A 168 -15.06 9.98 8.86
C VAL A 168 -14.57 10.62 7.56
N PRO A 169 -13.96 11.81 7.60
CA PRO A 169 -13.39 12.41 6.41
C PRO A 169 -12.36 11.43 5.85
N VAL A 170 -12.69 10.80 4.72
CA VAL A 170 -11.70 10.23 3.82
C VAL A 170 -10.72 11.36 3.55
N LEU A 171 -9.42 11.13 3.73
CA LEU A 171 -8.41 12.11 3.37
C LEU A 171 -8.73 12.57 1.94
N GLU A 172 -8.72 13.87 1.63
CA GLU A 172 -8.95 14.34 0.25
C GLU A 172 -7.91 13.75 -0.73
N GLU A 173 -6.79 13.23 -0.22
CA GLU A 173 -5.78 12.45 -0.93
C GLU A 173 -6.24 11.02 -1.32
N ASP A 174 -7.22 10.44 -0.62
CA ASP A 174 -7.76 9.10 -0.90
C ASP A 174 -8.94 9.12 -1.88
N ALA A 175 -9.50 10.30 -2.20
CA ALA A 175 -10.41 10.42 -3.33
C ALA A 175 -9.57 10.25 -4.60
N PRO A 176 -9.84 9.25 -5.47
CA PRO A 176 -9.04 9.00 -6.65
C PRO A 176 -9.28 10.13 -7.66
N LYS A 177 -8.53 11.22 -7.52
CA LYS A 177 -8.31 12.16 -8.61
C LYS A 177 -7.49 11.39 -9.63
N GLY A 178 -8.18 10.93 -10.67
CA GLY A 178 -7.50 10.31 -11.78
C GLY A 178 -6.39 11.23 -12.29
N TYR A 179 -5.19 10.68 -12.42
CA TYR A 179 -3.99 11.43 -12.77
C TYR A 179 -3.35 10.92 -14.06
N ILE A 180 -3.88 9.84 -14.63
CA ILE A 180 -3.33 9.19 -15.82
C ILE A 180 -4.12 9.61 -17.06
N ILE A 181 -3.40 9.91 -18.14
CA ILE A 181 -3.91 10.11 -19.50
C ILE A 181 -3.16 9.16 -20.43
N VAL A 182 -3.89 8.38 -21.23
CA VAL A 182 -3.31 7.43 -22.18
C VAL A 182 -3.71 7.82 -23.60
N GLU A 183 -2.73 7.98 -24.48
CA GLU A 183 -2.92 8.31 -25.90
C GLU A 183 -2.90 7.07 -26.81
N THR A 184 -3.40 7.22 -28.04
CA THR A 184 -3.43 6.14 -29.06
C THR A 184 -2.04 5.72 -29.56
N ASN A 185 -1.02 6.54 -29.32
CA ASN A 185 0.39 6.28 -29.66
C ASN A 185 1.15 5.54 -28.53
N TYR A 186 0.44 4.95 -27.57
CA TYR A 186 0.97 4.24 -26.39
C TYR A 186 1.70 5.12 -25.37
N ARG A 187 1.65 6.45 -25.48
CA ARG A 187 2.17 7.36 -24.46
C ARG A 187 1.20 7.45 -23.28
N VAL A 188 1.80 7.48 -22.09
CA VAL A 188 1.12 7.63 -20.80
C VAL A 188 1.65 8.90 -20.14
N TYR A 189 0.76 9.83 -19.83
CA TYR A 189 1.05 11.03 -19.08
C TYR A 189 0.42 10.89 -17.70
N ALA A 190 1.24 11.03 -16.65
CA ALA A 190 0.81 10.90 -15.27
C ALA A 190 1.09 12.20 -14.53
N TYR A 191 0.05 12.86 -14.05
CA TYR A 191 0.11 14.11 -13.29
C TYR A 191 0.18 13.81 -11.80
N THR A 192 1.37 13.43 -11.33
CA THR A 192 1.59 13.03 -9.94
C THR A 192 2.95 13.50 -9.46
N ASP A 193 2.98 13.90 -8.20
CA ASP A 193 4.17 14.18 -7.39
C ASP A 193 4.55 12.97 -6.51
N SER A 194 3.66 11.97 -6.40
CA SER A 194 3.90 10.76 -5.61
C SER A 194 4.91 9.84 -6.27
N ASN A 195 6.07 9.67 -5.62
CA ASN A 195 7.10 8.72 -6.03
C ASN A 195 6.54 7.30 -6.21
N LEU A 196 5.56 6.91 -5.40
CA LEU A 196 4.99 5.57 -5.43
C LEU A 196 4.21 5.34 -6.73
N GLN A 197 3.37 6.30 -7.11
CA GLN A 197 2.59 6.22 -8.35
C GLN A 197 3.50 6.19 -9.60
N VAL A 198 4.60 6.95 -9.58
CA VAL A 198 5.63 6.90 -10.62
C VAL A 198 6.30 5.54 -10.69
N ALA A 199 6.66 4.97 -9.53
CA ALA A 199 7.28 3.66 -9.47
C ALA A 199 6.33 2.55 -9.95
N LEU A 200 5.05 2.62 -9.59
CA LEU A 200 3.99 1.71 -10.07
C LEU A 200 3.84 1.75 -11.59
N LEU A 201 3.84 2.94 -12.19
CA LEU A 201 3.84 3.09 -13.64
C LEU A 201 5.08 2.47 -14.28
N GLY A 202 6.24 2.62 -13.65
CA GLY A 202 7.50 2.01 -14.10
C GLY A 202 7.49 0.48 -14.12
N LEU A 203 6.54 -0.19 -13.45
CA LEU A 203 6.43 -1.65 -13.49
C LEU A 203 5.99 -2.19 -14.86
N PHE A 204 5.26 -1.39 -15.64
CA PHE A 204 4.70 -1.83 -16.93
C PHE A 204 4.87 -0.81 -18.07
N THR A 205 5.50 0.33 -17.80
CA THR A 205 5.84 1.35 -18.80
C THR A 205 7.34 1.66 -18.79
N GLU A 206 7.86 2.06 -19.94
CA GLU A 206 9.19 2.66 -20.02
C GLU A 206 9.07 4.16 -19.75
N LEU A 207 9.64 4.63 -18.64
CA LEU A 207 9.61 6.04 -18.25
C LEU A 207 10.58 6.85 -19.12
N LEU A 208 10.07 7.80 -19.89
CA LEU A 208 10.85 8.65 -20.79
C LEU A 208 11.32 9.93 -20.11
N TYR A 209 10.40 10.63 -19.45
CA TYR A 209 10.67 11.93 -18.83
C TYR A 209 10.03 12.01 -17.46
N ARG A 210 10.75 12.60 -16.52
CA ARG A 210 10.27 12.86 -15.16
C ARG A 210 10.45 14.34 -14.83
N PHE A 211 9.34 15.06 -14.78
CA PHE A 211 9.25 16.42 -14.26
C PHE A 211 8.68 16.39 -12.82
N PRO A 212 8.74 17.50 -12.06
CA PRO A 212 8.28 17.52 -10.67
C PRO A 212 6.83 17.03 -10.47
N ASN A 213 5.92 17.36 -11.39
CA ASN A 213 4.49 17.06 -11.27
C ASN A 213 3.94 16.26 -12.46
N VAL A 214 4.80 15.85 -13.40
CA VAL A 214 4.40 15.14 -14.62
C VAL A 214 5.43 14.09 -14.97
N VAL A 215 4.96 12.87 -15.20
CA VAL A 215 5.76 11.78 -15.73
C VAL A 215 5.21 11.37 -17.08
N VAL A 216 6.12 11.18 -18.04
CA VAL A 216 5.80 10.69 -19.38
C VAL A 216 6.44 9.32 -19.54
N GLY A 217 5.61 8.32 -19.79
CA GLY A 217 6.03 6.97 -20.11
C GLY A 217 5.49 6.50 -21.46
N VAL A 218 6.00 5.39 -21.95
CA VAL A 218 5.48 4.69 -23.12
C VAL A 218 5.26 3.22 -22.80
N ILE A 219 4.12 2.69 -23.22
CA ILE A 219 3.81 1.26 -23.10
C ILE A 219 4.44 0.56 -24.30
N THR A 220 5.45 -0.27 -24.07
CA THR A 220 6.13 -1.03 -25.12
C THR A 220 5.90 -2.53 -24.94
N ARG A 221 6.17 -3.30 -26.00
CA ARG A 221 6.14 -4.76 -25.93
C ARG A 221 7.07 -5.28 -24.83
N GLU A 222 8.26 -4.68 -24.70
CA GLU A 222 9.24 -5.13 -23.71
C GLU A 222 8.82 -4.77 -22.29
N SER A 223 8.29 -3.57 -22.05
CA SER A 223 7.81 -3.17 -20.72
C SER A 223 6.66 -4.06 -20.24
N VAL A 224 5.71 -4.38 -21.11
CA VAL A 224 4.60 -5.29 -20.78
C VAL A 224 5.10 -6.72 -20.59
N ARG A 225 6.04 -7.20 -21.39
CA ARG A 225 6.64 -8.52 -21.19
C ARG A 225 7.40 -8.65 -19.87
N GLN A 226 8.11 -7.59 -19.47
CA GLN A 226 8.78 -7.54 -18.17
C GLN A 226 7.76 -7.57 -17.02
N ALA A 227 6.69 -6.78 -17.11
CA ALA A 227 5.59 -6.82 -16.14
C ALA A 227 4.97 -8.23 -16.02
N LEU A 228 4.71 -8.86 -17.18
CA LEU A 228 4.19 -10.22 -17.25
C LEU A 228 5.14 -11.23 -16.60
N ARG A 229 6.46 -11.12 -16.82
CA ARG A 229 7.47 -11.96 -16.13
C ARG A 229 7.43 -11.78 -14.61
N GLY A 230 7.21 -10.55 -14.14
CA GLY A 230 6.93 -10.23 -12.74
C GLY A 230 5.59 -10.75 -12.21
N GLY A 231 4.76 -11.37 -13.05
CA GLY A 231 3.46 -11.93 -12.67
C GLY A 231 2.30 -10.94 -12.76
N ILE A 232 2.52 -9.75 -13.32
CA ILE A 232 1.48 -8.73 -13.52
C ILE A 232 0.71 -9.08 -14.80
N THR A 233 -0.59 -9.33 -14.70
CA THR A 233 -1.44 -9.71 -15.85
C THR A 233 -1.89 -8.50 -16.68
N ALA A 234 -2.25 -8.71 -17.94
CA ALA A 234 -2.78 -7.63 -18.80
C ALA A 234 -4.05 -6.99 -18.20
N GLU A 235 -4.93 -7.81 -17.61
CA GLU A 235 -6.16 -7.33 -16.96
C GLU A 235 -5.87 -6.41 -15.79
N GLN A 236 -4.82 -6.70 -15.01
CA GLN A 236 -4.40 -5.85 -13.89
C GLN A 236 -3.81 -4.52 -14.36
N ILE A 237 -2.99 -4.52 -15.42
CA ILE A 237 -2.47 -3.28 -16.03
C ILE A 237 -3.63 -2.41 -16.52
N ILE A 238 -4.57 -3.01 -17.26
CA ILE A 238 -5.76 -2.33 -17.77
C ILE A 238 -6.63 -1.82 -16.62
N GLY A 239 -6.83 -2.62 -15.58
CA GLY A 239 -7.59 -2.26 -14.38
C GLY A 239 -7.00 -1.04 -13.68
N TYR A 240 -5.69 -1.02 -13.47
CA TYR A 240 -4.98 0.11 -12.89
C TYR A 240 -5.13 1.39 -13.71
N LEU A 241 -4.91 1.29 -15.04
CA LEU A 241 -5.09 2.43 -15.93
C LEU A 241 -6.53 2.96 -15.82
N LYS A 242 -7.54 2.09 -15.87
CA LYS A 242 -8.96 2.49 -15.75
C LYS A 242 -9.30 3.18 -14.43
N GLN A 243 -8.78 2.67 -13.32
CA GLN A 243 -9.05 3.19 -11.98
C GLN A 243 -8.46 4.59 -11.75
N HIS A 244 -7.37 4.93 -12.46
CA HIS A 244 -6.63 6.17 -12.26
C HIS A 244 -6.69 7.14 -13.46
N ILE A 245 -7.60 6.95 -14.41
CA ILE A 245 -7.78 7.90 -15.52
C ILE A 245 -8.37 9.21 -15.03
N HIS A 246 -7.81 10.30 -15.55
CA HIS A 246 -8.28 11.66 -15.32
C HIS A 246 -9.79 11.85 -15.52
N SER A 247 -10.45 12.49 -14.56
CA SER A 247 -11.92 12.61 -14.48
C SER A 247 -12.55 13.25 -15.72
N GLN A 248 -11.85 14.16 -16.41
CA GLN A 248 -12.34 14.77 -17.65
C GLN A 248 -12.46 13.77 -18.81
N MET A 249 -11.70 12.66 -18.79
CA MET A 249 -11.82 11.59 -19.79
C MET A 249 -12.99 10.63 -19.50
N LEU A 250 -13.55 10.67 -18.28
CA LEU A 250 -14.73 9.89 -17.87
C LEU A 250 -16.05 10.60 -18.23
N THR A 251 -16.08 11.41 -19.30
CA THR A 251 -17.32 12.07 -19.74
C THR A 251 -18.37 11.02 -20.12
N ASP A 252 -19.65 11.25 -19.77
CA ASP A 252 -20.77 10.29 -19.84
C ASP A 252 -20.96 9.56 -21.19
N ASP A 253 -20.44 10.13 -22.30
CA ASP A 253 -20.53 9.53 -23.64
C ASP A 253 -19.45 8.45 -23.94
N ASN A 254 -18.35 8.42 -23.17
CA ASN A 254 -17.25 7.47 -23.39
C ASN A 254 -17.40 6.22 -22.51
N LYS A 255 -18.06 5.17 -23.04
CA LYS A 255 -18.14 3.84 -22.39
C LYS A 255 -16.79 3.22 -22.02
N ASN A 256 -15.69 3.68 -22.62
CA ASN A 256 -14.34 3.19 -22.32
C ASN A 256 -13.37 4.38 -22.32
N PRO A 257 -12.81 4.77 -21.16
CA PRO A 257 -11.93 5.94 -21.06
C PRO A 257 -10.52 5.69 -21.64
N LEU A 258 -10.19 4.45 -22.02
CA LEU A 258 -8.93 4.07 -22.64
C LEU A 258 -9.09 3.79 -24.14
N PRO A 259 -8.12 4.16 -24.99
CA PRO A 259 -8.14 3.81 -26.39
C PRO A 259 -8.20 2.28 -26.60
N PRO A 260 -9.14 1.75 -27.40
CA PRO A 260 -9.31 0.31 -27.58
C PRO A 260 -8.07 -0.35 -28.22
N THR A 261 -7.36 0.37 -29.09
CA THR A 261 -6.10 -0.09 -29.69
C THR A 261 -5.05 -0.43 -28.65
N VAL A 262 -4.92 0.39 -27.60
CA VAL A 262 -3.97 0.16 -26.51
C VAL A 262 -4.40 -1.05 -25.68
N LEU A 263 -5.70 -1.17 -25.37
CA LEU A 263 -6.24 -2.30 -24.61
C LEU A 263 -6.01 -3.63 -25.31
N ASP A 264 -6.31 -3.69 -26.61
CA ASP A 264 -6.18 -4.89 -27.42
C ASP A 264 -4.70 -5.26 -27.59
N GLN A 265 -3.82 -4.27 -27.74
CA GLN A 265 -2.39 -4.51 -27.88
C GLN A 265 -1.76 -5.09 -26.61
N ILE A 266 -2.14 -4.60 -25.42
CA ILE A 266 -1.65 -5.15 -24.13
C ILE A 266 -2.08 -6.61 -23.98
N LYS A 267 -3.34 -6.93 -24.30
CA LYS A 267 -3.85 -8.31 -24.27
C LYS A 267 -3.16 -9.21 -25.29
N LEU A 268 -2.87 -8.68 -26.49
CA LEU A 268 -2.18 -9.40 -27.53
C LEU A 268 -0.76 -9.79 -27.08
N TRP A 269 -0.02 -8.88 -26.44
CA TRP A 269 1.31 -9.19 -25.90
C TRP A 269 1.29 -10.25 -24.79
N GLU A 270 0.23 -10.32 -23.98
CA GLU A 270 0.05 -11.42 -23.03
C GLU A 270 -0.24 -12.75 -23.73
N LEU A 271 -1.10 -12.76 -24.75
CA LEU A 271 -1.40 -13.95 -25.54
C LEU A 271 -0.18 -14.48 -26.31
N GLU A 272 0.68 -13.60 -26.82
CA GLU A 272 1.94 -13.98 -27.45
C GLU A 272 2.84 -14.80 -26.52
N ARG A 273 2.88 -14.46 -25.22
CA ARG A 273 3.63 -15.24 -24.22
C ARG A 273 3.01 -16.61 -24.00
N ASN A 274 1.69 -16.67 -23.82
CA ASN A 274 0.98 -17.91 -23.48
C ASN A 274 1.01 -18.96 -24.62
N ARG A 275 1.32 -18.55 -25.86
CA ARG A 275 1.42 -19.44 -27.02
C ARG A 275 2.78 -20.12 -27.20
N LEU A 276 3.84 -19.62 -26.57
CA LEU A 276 5.19 -20.17 -26.73
C LEU A 276 5.48 -21.20 -25.62
N ILE A 277 4.96 -22.41 -25.80
CA ILE A 277 5.46 -23.59 -25.08
C ILE A 277 6.74 -24.01 -25.80
N TYR A 278 7.90 -23.74 -25.21
CA TYR A 278 9.14 -24.34 -25.68
C TYR A 278 9.09 -25.83 -25.32
N SER A 279 8.96 -26.69 -26.32
CA SER A 279 9.23 -28.12 -26.23
C SER A 279 10.73 -28.38 -26.16
#